data_AF-A0AAD8RM01-F1
#
_entry.id   AF-A0AAD8RM01-F1
#
_cell.length_a   1.000
_cell.length_b   1.000
_cell.length_c   1.000
_cell.angle_alpha   90.00
_cell.angle_beta   90.00
_cell.angle_gamma   90.00
#
_symmetry.space_group_name_H-M   'P 1'
#
loop_
_entity.id
_entity.type
_entity.pdbx_description
1 polymer ?
#
loop_
_entity_poly.entity_id
_entity_poly.type
_entity_poly.pdbx_seq_one_letter_code
_entity_poly.pdbx_strand_id
1 'polypeptide(L)'
;MPELQYNLRVLVDQAAVDITGLDEQLQREKEGVDNLMREKNRLAEQEASHRHELQVMEAITGVLEQVRADEAAGVLTPEALLDTFRELKTRHQEVFDLCGLAWIACEFMRPLMIREFHGWQPLRDPSFGLELMTQWKDFLQHHQHPQHYDFRSDYIDPYTQLLLDVILPVVRATCTNFWDARDPESMLRFLESWEELLPTVVLESTLEDVIMPKLSAAIDSWDREDVPIHAWVHPWLPILGQVRTDTLCHSVRYKLSTVVLRSWQSHDASAYAALSPWKGVFDPASWEAMITRYIVPKLKLSLQELQISPAVNNQELDQFKDQLTGACDKLQFGAATDAVHRASVSSAG
;
A
#
# COMPACT_ATOMS: atom_id res chain seq x y z
N MET A 1 -20.08 -12.16 -109.86
CA MET A 1 -20.81 -12.78 -108.73
C MET A 1 -20.59 -11.94 -107.46
N PRO A 2 -21.33 -10.83 -107.27
CA PRO A 2 -21.15 -9.90 -106.14
C PRO A 2 -21.66 -10.46 -104.79
N GLU A 3 -22.70 -11.29 -104.84
CA GLU A 3 -23.40 -11.81 -103.65
C GLU A 3 -22.53 -12.79 -102.83
N LEU A 4 -21.71 -13.61 -103.52
CA LEU A 4 -20.74 -14.50 -102.86
C LEU A 4 -19.63 -13.73 -102.15
N GLN A 5 -19.17 -12.61 -102.72
CA GLN A 5 -18.17 -11.74 -102.09
C GLN A 5 -18.74 -11.02 -100.86
N TYR A 6 -20.01 -10.62 -100.92
CA TYR A 6 -20.72 -10.06 -99.77
C TYR A 6 -20.88 -11.08 -98.64
N ASN A 7 -21.35 -12.30 -98.93
CA ASN A 7 -21.51 -13.36 -97.92
C ASN A 7 -20.18 -13.76 -97.28
N LEU A 8 -19.10 -13.86 -98.07
CA LEU A 8 -17.75 -14.09 -97.55
C LEU A 8 -17.30 -12.96 -96.62
N ARG A 9 -17.57 -11.71 -96.99
CA ARG A 9 -17.21 -10.55 -96.17
C ARG A 9 -17.98 -10.54 -94.85
N VAL A 10 -19.28 -10.82 -94.87
CA VAL A 10 -20.10 -10.94 -93.66
C VAL A 10 -19.61 -12.06 -92.75
N LEU A 11 -19.25 -13.23 -93.30
CA LEU A 11 -18.68 -14.32 -92.51
C LEU A 11 -17.33 -13.96 -91.89
N VAL A 12 -16.49 -13.24 -92.62
CA VAL A 12 -15.21 -12.73 -92.11
C VAL A 12 -15.42 -11.69 -91.03
N ASP A 13 -16.36 -10.76 -91.21
CA ASP A 13 -16.70 -9.72 -90.23
C ASP A 13 -17.30 -10.36 -88.96
N GLN A 14 -18.18 -11.36 -89.10
CA GLN A 14 -18.73 -12.13 -87.97
C GLN A 14 -17.63 -12.90 -87.22
N ALA A 15 -16.76 -13.60 -87.95
CA ALA A 15 -15.64 -14.31 -87.34
C ALA A 15 -14.66 -13.35 -86.63
N ALA A 16 -14.45 -12.15 -87.16
CA ALA A 16 -13.61 -11.14 -86.54
C ALA A 16 -14.22 -10.62 -85.22
N VAL A 17 -15.54 -10.39 -85.18
CA VAL A 17 -16.27 -10.02 -83.96
C VAL A 17 -16.19 -11.15 -82.93
N ASP A 18 -16.42 -12.40 -83.35
CA ASP A 18 -16.36 -13.57 -82.48
C ASP A 18 -14.95 -13.78 -81.89
N ILE A 19 -13.89 -13.61 -82.71
CA ILE A 19 -12.49 -13.66 -82.25
C ILE A 19 -12.22 -12.58 -81.20
N THR A 20 -12.69 -11.35 -81.44
CA THR A 20 -12.47 -10.24 -80.50
C THR A 20 -13.22 -10.50 -79.19
N GLY A 21 -14.46 -10.98 -79.25
CA GLY A 21 -15.23 -11.35 -78.06
C GLY A 21 -14.61 -12.50 -77.27
N LEU A 22 -14.07 -13.51 -77.96
CA LEU A 22 -13.33 -14.61 -77.32
C LEU A 22 -12.03 -14.14 -76.67
N ASP A 23 -11.30 -13.21 -77.29
CA ASP A 23 -10.06 -12.66 -76.72
C ASP A 23 -10.35 -11.81 -75.48
N GLU A 24 -11.40 -10.97 -75.51
CA GLU A 24 -11.86 -10.25 -74.33
C GLU A 24 -12.27 -11.19 -73.19
N GLN A 25 -13.00 -12.26 -73.51
CA GLN A 25 -13.40 -13.26 -72.53
C GLN A 25 -12.17 -13.99 -71.95
N LEU A 26 -11.23 -14.40 -72.80
CA LEU A 26 -9.97 -15.02 -72.38
C LEU A 26 -9.18 -14.08 -71.47
N GLN A 27 -9.14 -12.79 -71.76
CA GLN A 27 -8.45 -11.79 -70.95
C GLN A 27 -9.13 -11.58 -69.59
N ARG A 28 -10.47 -11.51 -69.55
CA ARG A 28 -11.24 -11.45 -68.30
C ARG A 28 -11.01 -12.68 -67.43
N GLU A 29 -11.00 -13.87 -68.03
CA GLU A 29 -10.71 -15.12 -67.32
C GLU A 29 -9.27 -15.14 -66.79
N LYS A 30 -8.29 -14.68 -67.57
CA LYS A 30 -6.90 -14.55 -67.11
C LYS A 30 -6.77 -13.61 -65.91
N GLU A 31 -7.38 -12.42 -65.97
CA GLU A 31 -7.40 -11.47 -64.85
C GLU A 31 -8.12 -12.05 -63.62
N GLY A 32 -9.21 -12.79 -63.83
CA GLY A 32 -9.92 -13.52 -62.78
C GLY A 32 -9.05 -14.57 -62.10
N VAL A 33 -8.33 -15.37 -62.89
CA VAL A 33 -7.36 -16.37 -62.41
C VAL A 33 -6.23 -15.71 -61.61
N ASP A 34 -5.68 -14.60 -62.10
CA ASP A 34 -4.64 -13.84 -61.38
C ASP A 34 -5.13 -13.30 -60.04
N ASN A 35 -6.35 -12.74 -60.00
CA ASN A 35 -6.94 -12.25 -58.76
C ASN A 35 -7.19 -13.38 -57.75
N LEU A 36 -7.74 -14.51 -58.20
CA LEU A 36 -7.96 -15.69 -57.37
C LEU A 36 -6.63 -16.27 -56.84
N MET A 37 -5.56 -16.26 -57.64
CA MET A 37 -4.23 -16.69 -57.18
C MET A 37 -3.67 -15.79 -56.07
N ARG A 38 -3.82 -14.47 -56.19
CA ARG A 38 -3.42 -13.53 -55.13
C ARG A 38 -4.22 -13.76 -53.85
N GLU A 39 -5.52 -13.94 -53.97
CA GLU A 39 -6.38 -14.19 -52.82
C GLU A 39 -6.07 -15.54 -52.14
N LYS A 40 -5.83 -16.60 -52.91
CA LYS A 40 -5.38 -17.89 -52.38
C LYS A 40 -4.08 -17.74 -51.59
N ASN A 41 -3.09 -17.02 -52.11
CA ASN A 41 -1.81 -16.82 -51.42
C ASN A 41 -2.00 -16.02 -50.13
N ARG A 42 -2.80 -14.94 -50.17
CA ARG A 42 -3.16 -14.15 -48.97
C ARG A 42 -3.81 -15.01 -47.89
N LEU A 43 -4.77 -15.86 -48.27
CA LEU A 43 -5.45 -16.75 -47.33
C LEU A 43 -4.51 -17.82 -46.77
N ALA A 44 -3.59 -18.36 -47.57
CA ALA A 44 -2.61 -19.33 -47.11
C ALA A 44 -1.62 -18.72 -46.09
N GLU A 45 -1.22 -17.47 -46.27
CA GLU A 45 -0.39 -16.74 -45.30
C GLU A 45 -1.14 -16.51 -43.98
N GLN A 46 -2.41 -16.11 -44.05
CA GLN A 46 -3.26 -15.93 -42.86
C GLN A 46 -3.49 -17.26 -42.12
N GLU A 47 -3.75 -18.35 -42.86
CA GLU A 47 -3.90 -19.67 -42.28
C GLU A 47 -2.61 -20.13 -41.57
N ALA A 48 -1.45 -19.88 -42.17
CA ALA A 48 -0.16 -20.21 -41.55
C ALA A 48 0.06 -19.41 -40.25
N SER A 49 -0.27 -18.12 -40.22
CA SER A 49 -0.18 -17.29 -39.01
C SER A 49 -1.11 -17.80 -37.91
N HIS A 50 -2.40 -17.98 -38.21
CA HIS A 50 -3.37 -18.48 -37.23
C HIS A 50 -3.00 -19.88 -36.72
N ARG A 51 -2.47 -20.75 -37.59
CA ARG A 51 -2.00 -22.08 -37.18
C ARG A 51 -0.81 -22.00 -36.23
N HIS A 52 0.10 -21.05 -36.45
CA HIS A 52 1.21 -20.82 -35.53
C HIS A 52 0.72 -20.30 -34.16
N GLU A 53 -0.19 -19.34 -34.15
CA GLU A 53 -0.79 -18.81 -32.91
C GLU A 53 -1.53 -19.91 -32.12
N LEU A 54 -2.29 -20.77 -32.80
CA LEU A 54 -2.96 -21.92 -32.18
C LEU A 54 -1.95 -22.89 -31.56
N GLN A 55 -0.85 -23.20 -32.25
CA GLN A 55 0.21 -24.07 -31.71
C GLN A 55 0.86 -23.48 -30.46
N VAL A 56 1.10 -22.18 -30.42
CA VAL A 56 1.62 -21.50 -29.24
C VAL A 56 0.63 -21.59 -28.08
N MET A 57 -0.67 -21.35 -28.33
CA MET A 57 -1.71 -21.47 -27.31
C MET A 57 -1.87 -22.90 -26.79
N GLU A 58 -1.80 -23.90 -27.68
CA GLU A 58 -1.81 -25.32 -27.32
C GLU A 58 -0.60 -25.69 -26.45
N ALA A 59 0.58 -25.17 -26.76
CA ALA A 59 1.78 -25.37 -25.94
C ALA A 59 1.62 -24.75 -24.54
N ILE A 60 1.11 -23.52 -24.45
CA ILE A 60 0.88 -22.84 -23.16
C ILE A 60 -0.15 -23.60 -22.33
N THR A 61 -1.29 -23.95 -22.92
CA THR A 61 -2.33 -24.73 -22.23
C THR A 61 -1.81 -26.10 -21.79
N GLY A 62 -1.00 -26.77 -22.59
CA GLY A 62 -0.30 -28.00 -22.18
C GLY A 62 0.58 -27.83 -20.94
N VAL A 63 1.36 -26.74 -20.87
CA VAL A 63 2.16 -26.42 -19.69
C VAL A 63 1.28 -26.11 -18.47
N LEU A 64 0.20 -25.33 -18.64
CA LEU A 64 -0.71 -25.00 -17.54
C LEU A 64 -1.44 -26.23 -16.99
N GLU A 65 -1.85 -27.18 -17.84
CA GLU A 65 -2.43 -28.45 -17.40
C GLU A 65 -1.42 -29.30 -16.65
N GLN A 66 -0.14 -29.28 -17.04
CA GLN A 66 0.92 -29.96 -16.29
C GLN A 66 1.11 -29.33 -14.91
N VAL A 67 1.19 -27.99 -14.83
CA VAL A 67 1.27 -27.27 -13.54
C VAL A 67 0.10 -27.62 -12.63
N ARG A 68 -1.12 -27.68 -13.19
CA ARG A 68 -2.32 -28.07 -12.44
C ARG A 68 -2.26 -29.53 -11.97
N ALA A 69 -1.72 -30.44 -12.78
CA ALA A 69 -1.51 -31.83 -12.38
C ALA A 69 -0.49 -31.93 -11.23
N ASP A 70 0.60 -31.16 -11.29
CA ASP A 70 1.64 -31.12 -10.26
C ASP A 70 1.13 -30.50 -8.95
N GLU A 71 0.26 -29.48 -9.04
CA GLU A 71 -0.47 -28.89 -7.91
C GLU A 71 -1.38 -29.93 -7.24
N ALA A 72 -2.20 -30.63 -8.03
CA ALA A 72 -3.11 -31.68 -7.54
C ALA A 72 -2.37 -32.87 -6.93
N ALA A 73 -1.16 -33.17 -7.43
CA ALA A 73 -0.27 -34.18 -6.86
C ALA A 73 0.46 -33.69 -5.59
N GLY A 74 0.42 -32.39 -5.29
CA GLY A 74 1.11 -31.78 -4.15
C GLY A 74 2.62 -31.68 -4.31
N VAL A 75 3.15 -31.86 -5.53
CA VAL A 75 4.59 -31.83 -5.83
C VAL A 75 5.04 -30.43 -6.26
N LEU A 76 4.09 -29.57 -6.65
CA LEU A 76 4.38 -28.21 -7.07
C LEU A 76 4.96 -27.37 -5.93
N THR A 77 6.15 -26.82 -6.19
CA THR A 77 6.87 -25.88 -5.32
C THR A 77 6.79 -24.45 -5.89
N PRO A 78 6.82 -23.41 -5.05
CA PRO A 78 6.89 -22.02 -5.49
C PRO A 78 7.99 -21.73 -6.53
N GLU A 79 9.17 -22.30 -6.36
CA GLU A 79 10.34 -22.06 -7.21
C GLU A 79 10.14 -22.70 -8.59
N ALA A 80 9.71 -23.97 -8.63
CA ALA A 80 9.39 -24.66 -9.89
C ALA A 80 8.27 -23.96 -10.67
N LEU A 81 7.25 -23.46 -9.97
CA LEU A 81 6.19 -22.67 -10.60
C LEU A 81 6.75 -21.39 -11.22
N LEU A 82 7.58 -20.67 -10.48
CA LEU A 82 8.23 -19.44 -10.95
C LEU A 82 9.09 -19.68 -12.18
N ASP A 83 9.90 -20.75 -12.17
CA ASP A 83 10.75 -21.11 -13.31
C ASP A 83 9.93 -21.48 -14.55
N THR A 84 8.83 -22.21 -14.37
CA THR A 84 7.90 -22.55 -15.45
C THR A 84 7.31 -21.29 -16.09
N PHE A 85 6.84 -20.35 -15.28
CA PHE A 85 6.25 -19.11 -15.78
C PHE A 85 7.29 -18.14 -16.35
N ARG A 86 8.53 -18.13 -15.83
CA ARG A 86 9.66 -17.41 -16.44
C ARG A 86 9.99 -17.99 -17.83
N GLU A 87 10.02 -19.30 -17.96
CA GLU A 87 10.24 -19.96 -19.25
C GLU A 87 9.13 -19.60 -20.26
N LEU A 88 7.86 -19.68 -19.85
CA LEU A 88 6.73 -19.25 -20.67
C LEU A 88 6.87 -17.79 -21.13
N LYS A 89 7.26 -16.88 -20.21
CA LYS A 89 7.52 -15.47 -20.53
C LYS A 89 8.63 -15.31 -21.57
N THR A 90 9.74 -16.03 -21.42
CA THR A 90 10.88 -15.93 -22.36
C THR A 90 10.56 -16.47 -23.74
N ARG A 91 9.75 -17.54 -23.84
CA ARG A 91 9.39 -18.17 -25.11
C ARG A 91 8.25 -17.46 -25.83
N HIS A 92 7.29 -16.90 -25.08
CA HIS A 92 6.03 -16.41 -25.61
C HIS A 92 5.58 -15.08 -24.96
N GLN A 93 6.45 -14.06 -24.96
CA GLN A 93 6.20 -12.80 -24.26
C GLN A 93 4.89 -12.11 -24.69
N GLU A 94 4.60 -12.02 -25.98
CA GLU A 94 3.38 -11.34 -26.48
C GLU A 94 2.10 -12.01 -25.97
N VAL A 95 2.05 -13.35 -26.02
CA VAL A 95 0.91 -14.13 -25.53
C VAL A 95 0.84 -14.09 -24.01
N PHE A 96 1.99 -14.04 -23.33
CA PHE A 96 2.06 -13.92 -21.89
C PHE A 96 1.33 -12.67 -21.39
N ASP A 97 1.61 -11.52 -22.01
CA ASP A 97 1.00 -10.25 -21.66
C ASP A 97 -0.47 -10.21 -22.11
N LEU A 98 -0.78 -10.64 -23.34
CA LEU A 98 -2.15 -10.62 -23.89
C LEU A 98 -3.13 -11.48 -23.10
N CYS A 99 -2.69 -12.66 -22.64
CA CYS A 99 -3.53 -13.59 -21.89
C CYS A 99 -3.47 -13.35 -20.38
N GLY A 100 -2.73 -12.35 -19.90
CA GLY A 100 -2.60 -12.07 -18.48
C GLY A 100 -2.02 -13.24 -17.68
N LEU A 101 -1.02 -13.94 -18.23
CA LEU A 101 -0.45 -15.14 -17.58
C LEU A 101 0.18 -14.84 -16.21
N ALA A 102 0.56 -13.59 -15.93
CA ALA A 102 0.96 -13.16 -14.59
C ALA A 102 -0.18 -13.34 -13.55
N TRP A 103 -1.43 -13.08 -13.93
CA TRP A 103 -2.58 -13.30 -13.04
C TRP A 103 -2.82 -14.79 -12.82
N ILE A 104 -2.66 -15.61 -13.86
CA ILE A 104 -2.75 -17.06 -13.76
C ILE A 104 -1.66 -17.60 -12.82
N ALA A 105 -0.43 -17.11 -12.95
CA ALA A 105 0.66 -17.46 -12.04
C ALA A 105 0.31 -17.13 -10.59
N CYS A 106 -0.29 -15.95 -10.33
CA CYS A 106 -0.76 -15.55 -9.02
C CYS A 106 -1.80 -16.52 -8.44
N GLU A 107 -2.76 -16.98 -9.25
CA GLU A 107 -3.77 -17.94 -8.81
C GLU A 107 -3.19 -19.31 -8.44
N PHE A 108 -2.19 -19.81 -9.17
CA PHE A 108 -1.48 -21.03 -8.79
C PHE A 108 -0.56 -20.83 -7.58
N MET A 109 0.01 -19.64 -7.41
CA MET A 109 0.92 -19.35 -6.32
C MET A 109 0.20 -19.16 -4.99
N ARG A 110 -1.03 -18.64 -5.01
CA ARG A 110 -1.90 -18.44 -3.84
C ARG A 110 -1.99 -19.65 -2.90
N PRO A 111 -2.43 -20.85 -3.33
CA PRO A 111 -2.52 -22.02 -2.45
C PRO A 111 -1.15 -22.48 -1.93
N LEU A 112 -0.09 -22.34 -2.73
CA LEU A 112 1.28 -22.65 -2.30
C LEU A 112 1.72 -21.71 -1.18
N MET A 113 1.53 -20.40 -1.34
CA MET A 113 1.85 -19.43 -0.30
C MET A 113 1.04 -19.65 0.98
N ILE A 114 -0.25 -19.95 0.87
CA ILE A 114 -1.08 -20.25 2.05
C ILE A 114 -0.49 -21.42 2.84
N ARG A 115 0.05 -22.44 2.14
CA ARG A 115 0.74 -23.57 2.76
C ARG A 115 2.10 -23.18 3.35
N GLU A 116 2.92 -22.45 2.60
CA GLU A 116 4.27 -22.04 3.06
C GLU A 116 4.22 -21.11 4.28
N PHE A 117 3.28 -20.15 4.29
CA PHE A 117 3.08 -19.22 5.39
C PHE A 117 2.14 -19.76 6.47
N HIS A 118 1.71 -21.03 6.39
CA HIS A 118 0.85 -21.62 7.40
C HIS A 118 1.54 -21.65 8.78
N GLY A 119 0.96 -20.98 9.76
CA GLY A 119 1.51 -20.90 11.11
C GLY A 119 2.71 -19.97 11.26
N TRP A 120 3.07 -19.24 10.20
CA TRP A 120 4.06 -18.16 10.28
C TRP A 120 3.60 -17.09 11.29
N GLN A 121 4.56 -16.59 12.07
CA GLN A 121 4.36 -15.53 13.05
C GLN A 121 5.21 -14.32 12.66
N PRO A 122 4.66 -13.39 11.85
CA PRO A 122 5.40 -12.24 11.31
C PRO A 122 6.14 -11.40 12.35
N LEU A 123 5.54 -11.25 13.54
CA LEU A 123 6.11 -10.45 14.63
C LEU A 123 7.32 -11.11 15.29
N ARG A 124 7.42 -12.45 15.25
CA ARG A 124 8.54 -13.20 15.85
C ARG A 124 9.68 -13.35 14.86
N ASP A 125 9.37 -13.80 13.64
CA ASP A 125 10.34 -13.98 12.56
C ASP A 125 9.86 -13.24 11.30
N PRO A 126 10.16 -11.95 11.18
CA PRO A 126 9.81 -11.18 9.99
C PRO A 126 10.68 -11.51 8.78
N SER A 127 11.79 -12.26 8.96
CA SER A 127 12.71 -12.59 7.86
C SER A 127 12.22 -13.75 6.98
N PHE A 128 11.28 -14.53 7.51
CA PHE A 128 10.71 -15.67 6.79
C PHE A 128 9.99 -15.23 5.51
N GLY A 129 10.32 -15.89 4.40
CA GLY A 129 9.66 -15.66 3.11
C GLY A 129 10.14 -14.42 2.34
N LEU A 130 11.05 -13.60 2.89
CA LEU A 130 11.54 -12.40 2.18
C LEU A 130 12.12 -12.74 0.80
N GLU A 131 13.01 -13.73 0.72
CA GLU A 131 13.64 -14.13 -0.53
C GLU A 131 12.62 -14.64 -1.56
N LEU A 132 11.67 -15.46 -1.12
CA LEU A 132 10.61 -15.96 -1.98
C LEU A 132 9.75 -14.81 -2.51
N MET A 133 9.33 -13.91 -1.64
CA MET A 133 8.48 -12.78 -2.01
C MET A 133 9.20 -11.79 -2.92
N THR A 134 10.50 -11.53 -2.72
CA THR A 134 11.30 -10.70 -3.63
C THR A 134 11.31 -11.27 -5.05
N GLN A 135 11.55 -12.58 -5.19
CA GLN A 135 11.56 -13.23 -6.51
C GLN A 135 10.21 -13.13 -7.23
N TRP A 136 9.12 -13.29 -6.48
CA TRP A 136 7.77 -13.18 -7.01
C TRP A 136 7.34 -11.74 -7.29
N LYS A 137 7.81 -10.79 -6.47
CA LYS A 137 7.65 -9.34 -6.72
C LYS A 137 8.31 -8.95 -8.04
N ASP A 138 9.57 -9.32 -8.22
CA ASP A 138 10.33 -9.05 -9.44
C ASP A 138 9.67 -9.70 -10.65
N PHE A 139 9.11 -10.90 -10.51
CA PHE A 139 8.41 -11.52 -11.60
C PHE A 139 7.10 -10.79 -11.94
N LEU A 140 6.22 -10.57 -10.97
CA LEU A 140 4.85 -10.11 -11.19
C LEU A 140 4.71 -8.60 -11.42
N GLN A 141 5.54 -7.75 -10.80
CA GLN A 141 5.44 -6.29 -10.95
C GLN A 141 6.01 -5.77 -12.28
N HIS A 142 6.98 -6.47 -12.88
CA HIS A 142 7.61 -6.08 -14.14
C HIS A 142 6.71 -6.24 -15.38
N HIS A 143 5.46 -6.70 -15.23
CA HIS A 143 4.51 -6.90 -16.33
C HIS A 143 3.61 -5.71 -16.62
N GLN A 144 3.81 -4.57 -15.94
CA GLN A 144 3.06 -3.36 -16.24
C GLN A 144 3.66 -2.66 -17.46
N HIS A 145 3.06 -2.88 -18.63
CA HIS A 145 3.26 -1.99 -19.78
C HIS A 145 2.82 -0.57 -19.40
N PRO A 146 3.67 0.46 -19.55
CA PRO A 146 3.33 1.85 -19.24
C PRO A 146 2.20 2.47 -20.10
N GLN A 147 1.56 1.70 -20.98
CA GLN A 147 0.68 2.24 -22.04
C GLN A 147 -0.80 2.32 -21.66
N HIS A 148 -1.20 1.76 -20.52
CA HIS A 148 -2.51 2.04 -19.94
C HIS A 148 -2.35 2.95 -18.72
N TYR A 149 -2.00 4.21 -18.98
CA TYR A 149 -2.39 5.34 -18.12
C TYR A 149 -3.92 5.47 -18.17
N ASP A 150 -4.64 4.48 -17.61
CA ASP A 150 -6.03 4.69 -17.25
C ASP A 150 -6.02 5.43 -15.91
N PHE A 151 -6.64 6.61 -15.88
CA PHE A 151 -6.69 7.53 -14.74
C PHE A 151 -7.55 6.98 -13.58
N ARG A 152 -7.76 5.66 -13.53
CA ARG A 152 -8.51 4.96 -12.49
C ARG A 152 -7.55 4.41 -11.45
N SER A 153 -7.60 5.02 -10.28
CA SER A 153 -6.91 4.65 -9.03
C SER A 153 -7.17 3.22 -8.51
N ASP A 154 -7.81 2.33 -9.30
CA ASP A 154 -8.38 1.06 -8.83
C ASP A 154 -7.69 -0.20 -9.41
N TYR A 155 -6.67 -0.05 -10.26
CA TYR A 155 -5.97 -1.22 -10.80
C TYR A 155 -5.04 -1.83 -9.74
N ILE A 156 -5.43 -2.99 -9.21
CA ILE A 156 -4.60 -3.79 -8.29
C ILE A 156 -3.76 -4.75 -9.14
N ASP A 157 -2.43 -4.67 -9.00
CA ASP A 157 -1.53 -5.56 -9.71
C ASP A 157 -1.51 -6.98 -9.10
N PRO A 158 -1.09 -8.01 -9.87
CA PRO A 158 -1.14 -9.39 -9.41
C PRO A 158 -0.37 -9.65 -8.11
N TYR A 159 0.75 -8.96 -7.89
CA TYR A 159 1.54 -9.10 -6.67
C TYR A 159 0.83 -8.47 -5.48
N THR A 160 0.31 -7.26 -5.63
CA THR A 160 -0.50 -6.61 -4.58
C THR A 160 -1.68 -7.48 -4.18
N GLN A 161 -2.40 -8.06 -5.15
CA GLN A 161 -3.52 -8.96 -4.87
C GLN A 161 -3.08 -10.18 -4.06
N LEU A 162 -1.93 -10.78 -4.40
CA LEU A 162 -1.37 -11.93 -3.70
C LEU A 162 -1.08 -11.62 -2.22
N LEU A 163 -0.52 -10.44 -1.94
CA LEU A 163 -0.25 -10.00 -0.56
C LEU A 163 -1.54 -9.74 0.21
N LEU A 164 -2.52 -9.09 -0.41
CA LEU A 164 -3.82 -8.83 0.21
C LEU A 164 -4.54 -10.12 0.62
N ASP A 165 -4.38 -11.18 -0.17
CA ASP A 165 -5.10 -12.43 0.04
C ASP A 165 -4.37 -13.42 0.95
N VAL A 166 -3.03 -13.37 1.03
CA VAL A 166 -2.24 -14.35 1.80
C VAL A 166 -1.51 -13.71 2.98
N ILE A 167 -0.76 -12.64 2.75
CA ILE A 167 0.10 -12.04 3.79
C ILE A 167 -0.73 -11.20 4.77
N LEU A 168 -1.59 -10.33 4.26
CA LEU A 168 -2.39 -9.42 5.09
C LEU A 168 -3.27 -10.15 6.10
N PRO A 169 -3.98 -11.26 5.76
CA PRO A 169 -4.75 -12.02 6.74
C PRO A 169 -3.87 -12.61 7.85
N VAL A 170 -2.67 -13.09 7.53
CA VAL A 170 -1.72 -13.65 8.53
C VAL A 170 -1.21 -12.55 9.46
N VAL A 171 -0.84 -11.39 8.91
CA VAL A 171 -0.42 -10.22 9.69
C VAL A 171 -1.56 -9.76 10.60
N ARG A 172 -2.76 -9.56 10.05
CA ARG A 172 -3.95 -9.16 10.81
C ARG A 172 -4.24 -10.13 11.95
N ALA A 173 -4.27 -11.44 11.67
CA ALA A 173 -4.51 -12.46 12.69
C ALA A 173 -3.43 -12.43 13.80
N THR A 174 -2.17 -12.27 13.43
CA THR A 174 -1.06 -12.23 14.39
C THR A 174 -1.13 -10.98 15.27
N CYS A 175 -1.39 -9.81 14.67
CA CYS A 175 -1.53 -8.55 15.38
C CYS A 175 -2.75 -8.55 16.32
N THR A 176 -3.89 -9.09 15.87
CA THR A 176 -5.09 -9.18 16.71
C THR A 176 -4.85 -10.05 17.94
N ASN A 177 -4.17 -11.20 17.78
CA ASN A 177 -4.04 -12.19 18.85
C ASN A 177 -2.81 -12.00 19.76
N PHE A 178 -1.69 -11.50 19.24
CA PHE A 178 -0.41 -11.55 19.95
C PHE A 178 0.27 -10.20 20.13
N TRP A 179 -0.10 -9.18 19.35
CA TRP A 179 0.54 -7.87 19.46
C TRP A 179 -0.12 -7.00 20.54
N ASP A 180 0.72 -6.47 21.42
CA ASP A 180 0.40 -5.41 22.36
C ASP A 180 0.92 -4.08 21.82
N ALA A 181 0.03 -3.10 21.67
CA ALA A 181 0.37 -1.77 21.18
C ALA A 181 1.32 -0.99 22.13
N ARG A 182 1.42 -1.42 23.40
CA ARG A 182 2.39 -0.87 24.36
C ARG A 182 3.82 -1.35 24.13
N ASP A 183 4.01 -2.40 23.30
CA ASP A 183 5.31 -2.88 22.82
C ASP A 183 5.38 -2.75 21.29
N PRO A 184 5.81 -1.59 20.77
CA PRO A 184 5.73 -1.29 19.33
C PRO A 184 6.80 -2.05 18.51
N GLU A 185 7.91 -2.45 19.13
CA GLU A 185 9.13 -2.91 18.47
C GLU A 185 8.88 -4.10 17.53
N SER A 186 8.10 -5.08 17.97
CA SER A 186 7.85 -6.30 17.20
C SER A 186 7.15 -6.03 15.86
N MET A 187 6.21 -5.08 15.84
CA MET A 187 5.47 -4.71 14.63
C MET A 187 6.26 -3.74 13.75
N LEU A 188 6.99 -2.80 14.36
CA LEU A 188 7.88 -1.90 13.62
C LEU A 188 8.95 -2.67 12.86
N ARG A 189 9.63 -3.61 13.53
CA ARG A 189 10.63 -4.48 12.91
C ARG A 189 10.07 -5.28 11.73
N PHE A 190 8.81 -5.72 11.82
CA PHE A 190 8.14 -6.38 10.70
C PHE A 190 7.95 -5.42 9.52
N LEU A 191 7.41 -4.21 9.75
CA LEU A 191 7.20 -3.21 8.71
C LEU A 191 8.51 -2.79 8.05
N GLU A 192 9.59 -2.61 8.82
CA GLU A 192 10.92 -2.30 8.31
C GLU A 192 11.48 -3.44 7.45
N SER A 193 11.36 -4.69 7.92
CA SER A 193 11.87 -5.86 7.17
C SER A 193 11.11 -6.09 5.85
N TRP A 194 9.83 -5.70 5.80
CA TRP A 194 8.96 -5.88 4.65
C TRP A 194 8.73 -4.58 3.85
N GLU A 195 9.43 -3.49 4.15
CA GLU A 195 9.19 -2.17 3.56
C GLU A 195 9.25 -2.22 2.03
N GLU A 196 10.29 -2.85 1.47
CA GLU A 196 10.42 -2.98 0.02
C GLU A 196 9.38 -3.93 -0.58
N LEU A 197 8.85 -4.88 0.19
CA LEU A 197 7.93 -5.89 -0.30
C LEU A 197 6.46 -5.49 -0.20
N LEU A 198 6.12 -4.48 0.60
CA LEU A 198 4.74 -4.04 0.83
C LEU A 198 4.34 -2.93 -0.16
N PRO A 199 3.40 -3.19 -1.08
CA PRO A 199 2.78 -2.12 -1.86
C PRO A 199 2.05 -1.15 -0.94
N THR A 200 2.00 0.13 -1.34
CA THR A 200 1.37 1.21 -0.56
C THR A 200 -0.05 0.85 -0.10
N VAL A 201 -0.85 0.21 -0.94
CA VAL A 201 -2.23 -0.20 -0.62
C VAL A 201 -2.27 -1.19 0.55
N VAL A 202 -1.35 -2.16 0.59
CA VAL A 202 -1.26 -3.16 1.66
C VAL A 202 -0.79 -2.50 2.96
N LEU A 203 0.18 -1.60 2.87
CA LEU A 203 0.67 -0.83 4.00
C LEU A 203 -0.45 0.05 4.61
N GLU A 204 -1.18 0.79 3.78
CA GLU A 204 -2.31 1.63 4.23
C GLU A 204 -3.42 0.78 4.90
N SER A 205 -3.80 -0.36 4.31
CA SER A 205 -4.77 -1.27 4.94
C SER A 205 -4.24 -1.85 6.26
N THR A 206 -2.95 -2.18 6.33
CA THR A 206 -2.35 -2.67 7.59
C THR A 206 -2.40 -1.59 8.67
N LEU A 207 -2.11 -0.34 8.30
CA LEU A 207 -2.13 0.76 9.26
C LEU A 207 -3.55 1.08 9.73
N GLU A 208 -4.51 1.16 8.81
CA GLU A 208 -5.90 1.51 9.11
C GLU A 208 -6.67 0.39 9.80
N ASP A 209 -6.58 -0.85 9.30
CA ASP A 209 -7.42 -1.95 9.76
C ASP A 209 -6.84 -2.69 10.97
N VAL A 210 -5.52 -2.58 11.21
CA VAL A 210 -4.82 -3.40 12.21
C VAL A 210 -4.18 -2.53 13.29
N ILE A 211 -3.36 -1.56 12.89
CA ILE A 211 -2.54 -0.77 13.84
C ILE A 211 -3.38 0.29 14.55
N MET A 212 -4.14 1.09 13.80
CA MET A 212 -4.94 2.19 14.35
C MET A 212 -5.97 1.76 15.40
N PRO A 213 -6.76 0.68 15.21
CA PRO A 213 -7.73 0.23 16.21
C PRO A 213 -7.05 -0.20 17.51
N LYS A 214 -5.90 -0.87 17.42
CA LYS A 214 -5.12 -1.34 18.57
C LYS A 214 -4.49 -0.17 19.34
N LEU A 215 -3.88 0.78 18.65
CA LEU A 215 -3.33 2.00 19.28
C LEU A 215 -4.42 2.80 19.96
N SER A 216 -5.56 3.02 19.28
CA SER A 216 -6.69 3.76 19.85
C SER A 216 -7.22 3.09 21.11
N ALA A 217 -7.43 1.77 21.09
CA ALA A 217 -7.88 1.01 22.26
C ALA A 217 -6.84 1.03 23.42
N ALA A 218 -5.54 0.98 23.11
CA ALA A 218 -4.49 1.09 24.12
C ALA A 218 -4.46 2.48 24.76
N ILE A 219 -4.63 3.55 23.98
CA ILE A 219 -4.74 4.93 24.50
C ILE A 219 -5.99 5.05 25.36
N ASP A 220 -7.12 4.51 24.91
CA ASP A 220 -8.40 4.56 25.61
C ASP A 220 -8.41 3.79 26.94
N SER A 221 -7.61 2.73 27.05
CA SER A 221 -7.46 1.94 28.28
C SER A 221 -6.30 2.40 29.18
N TRP A 222 -5.49 3.36 28.73
CA TRP A 222 -4.30 3.80 29.45
C TRP A 222 -4.61 4.50 30.78
N ASP A 223 -3.80 4.19 31.80
CA ASP A 223 -3.76 4.86 33.12
C ASP A 223 -2.33 5.27 33.53
N ARG A 224 -2.18 6.13 34.55
CA ARG A 224 -0.89 6.72 34.99
C ARG A 224 0.14 5.69 35.47
N GLU A 225 -0.32 4.52 35.93
CA GLU A 225 0.54 3.43 36.39
C GLU A 225 1.09 2.57 35.24
N ASP A 226 0.53 2.73 34.04
CA ASP A 226 1.01 2.05 32.84
C ASP A 226 2.31 2.69 32.31
N VAL A 227 2.95 1.98 31.37
CA VAL A 227 4.07 2.52 30.59
C VAL A 227 3.70 3.89 29.99
N PRO A 228 4.58 4.91 30.09
CA PRO A 228 4.29 6.25 29.58
C PRO A 228 3.85 6.24 28.11
N ILE A 229 2.73 6.91 27.80
CA ILE A 229 2.12 6.89 26.45
C ILE A 229 3.13 7.21 25.34
N HIS A 230 4.00 8.20 25.56
CA HIS A 230 4.96 8.63 24.54
C HIS A 230 5.93 7.50 24.14
N ALA A 231 6.28 6.60 25.06
CA ALA A 231 7.25 5.54 24.81
C ALA A 231 6.80 4.57 23.73
N TRP A 232 5.49 4.32 23.63
CA TRP A 232 4.92 3.39 22.66
C TRP A 232 4.10 4.04 21.55
N VAL A 233 3.72 5.33 21.68
CA VAL A 233 3.05 6.08 20.58
C VAL A 233 4.04 6.82 19.67
N HIS A 234 5.10 7.43 20.23
CA HIS A 234 6.03 8.21 19.41
C HIS A 234 6.68 7.42 18.26
N PRO A 235 7.05 6.13 18.44
CA PRO A 235 7.62 5.34 17.36
C PRO A 235 6.73 5.22 16.11
N TRP A 236 5.40 5.40 16.25
CA TRP A 236 4.46 5.30 15.13
C TRP A 236 4.29 6.59 14.33
N LEU A 237 4.60 7.75 14.93
CA LEU A 237 4.33 9.06 14.33
C LEU A 237 4.96 9.24 12.92
N PRO A 238 6.20 8.76 12.65
CA PRO A 238 6.80 8.88 11.32
C PRO A 238 6.09 8.07 10.23
N ILE A 239 5.40 6.97 10.60
CA ILE A 239 4.86 5.97 9.65
C ILE A 239 3.35 6.19 9.42
N LEU A 240 2.64 6.75 10.40
CA LEU A 240 1.18 6.85 10.36
C LEU A 240 0.64 7.89 9.36
N GLY A 241 1.49 8.76 8.83
CA GLY A 241 1.04 9.92 8.04
C GLY A 241 0.23 10.92 8.89
N GLN A 242 -0.13 12.04 8.27
CA GLN A 242 -0.64 13.20 9.01
C GLN A 242 -2.00 12.96 9.67
N VAL A 243 -2.97 12.45 8.93
CA VAL A 243 -4.38 12.34 9.38
C VAL A 243 -4.51 11.40 10.59
N ARG A 244 -3.85 10.24 10.54
CA ARG A 244 -3.86 9.25 11.63
C ARG A 244 -3.09 9.77 12.84
N THR A 245 -1.95 10.45 12.61
CA THR A 245 -1.18 11.13 13.66
C THR A 245 -2.02 12.16 14.41
N ASP A 246 -2.74 13.03 13.70
CA ASP A 246 -3.59 14.05 14.31
C ASP A 246 -4.69 13.42 15.17
N THR A 247 -5.27 12.30 14.70
CA THR A 247 -6.31 11.53 15.41
C THR A 247 -5.77 10.92 16.71
N LEU A 248 -4.58 10.31 16.68
CA LEU A 248 -3.95 9.78 17.89
C LEU A 248 -3.56 10.90 18.85
N CYS A 249 -2.95 11.98 18.36
CA CYS A 249 -2.56 13.14 19.16
C CYS A 249 -3.76 13.75 19.88
N HIS A 250 -4.93 13.82 19.22
CA HIS A 250 -6.16 14.26 19.87
C HIS A 250 -6.53 13.37 21.07
N SER A 251 -6.52 12.05 20.87
CA SER A 251 -6.89 11.06 21.90
C SER A 251 -5.90 11.06 23.07
N VAL A 252 -4.60 11.13 22.78
CA VAL A 252 -3.55 11.25 23.80
C VAL A 252 -3.71 12.55 24.59
N ARG A 253 -3.92 13.68 23.93
CA ARG A 253 -4.11 14.97 24.60
C ARG A 253 -5.31 14.94 25.54
N TYR A 254 -6.41 14.31 25.11
CA TYR A 254 -7.58 14.09 25.97
C TYR A 254 -7.22 13.25 27.20
N LYS A 255 -6.46 12.16 27.03
CA LYS A 255 -6.01 11.30 28.12
C LYS A 255 -5.07 12.01 29.09
N LEU A 256 -4.06 12.71 28.60
CA LEU A 256 -3.16 13.51 29.44
C LEU A 256 -3.94 14.58 30.22
N SER A 257 -4.89 15.25 29.57
CA SER A 257 -5.74 16.25 30.23
C SER A 257 -6.63 15.66 31.33
N THR A 258 -7.23 14.50 31.09
CA THR A 258 -8.24 13.91 31.97
C THR A 258 -7.66 13.05 33.07
N VAL A 259 -6.63 12.27 32.77
CA VAL A 259 -6.03 11.28 33.67
C VAL A 259 -4.86 11.88 34.45
N VAL A 260 -3.94 12.57 33.76
CA VAL A 260 -2.77 13.18 34.42
C VAL A 260 -3.15 14.50 35.07
N LEU A 261 -3.70 15.44 34.30
CA LEU A 261 -3.83 16.82 34.76
C LEU A 261 -5.04 17.08 35.67
N ARG A 262 -6.09 16.25 35.66
CA ARG A 262 -7.22 16.43 36.61
C ARG A 262 -6.81 16.15 38.05
N SER A 263 -6.05 15.09 38.31
CA SER A 263 -5.59 14.71 39.66
C SER A 263 -4.20 15.27 40.02
N TRP A 264 -3.52 15.92 39.07
CA TRP A 264 -2.21 16.55 39.30
C TRP A 264 -2.21 17.63 40.38
N GLN A 265 -1.13 17.67 41.17
CA GLN A 265 -0.86 18.68 42.20
C GLN A 265 0.43 19.45 41.84
N SER A 266 0.53 20.72 42.21
CA SER A 266 1.59 21.63 41.75
C SER A 266 3.03 21.24 42.13
N HIS A 267 3.21 20.39 43.14
CA HIS A 267 4.52 19.86 43.57
C HIS A 267 4.89 18.51 42.92
N ASP A 268 4.00 17.94 42.11
CA ASP A 268 4.21 16.64 41.48
C ASP A 268 5.00 16.79 40.15
N ALA A 269 6.28 16.40 40.17
CA ALA A 269 7.16 16.44 39.00
C ALA A 269 6.72 15.49 37.86
N SER A 270 5.80 14.55 38.11
CA SER A 270 5.35 13.56 37.13
C SER A 270 4.63 14.17 35.93
N ALA A 271 3.92 15.30 36.09
CA ALA A 271 3.25 15.93 34.95
C ALA A 271 4.23 16.52 33.95
N TYR A 272 5.35 17.08 34.41
CA TYR A 272 6.40 17.56 33.51
C TYR A 272 6.98 16.38 32.71
N ALA A 273 7.29 15.27 33.38
CA ALA A 273 7.81 14.07 32.71
C ALA A 273 6.80 13.49 31.70
N ALA A 274 5.50 13.51 32.00
CA ALA A 274 4.45 13.01 31.12
C ALA A 274 4.18 13.93 29.91
N LEU A 275 4.27 15.26 30.09
CA LEU A 275 3.93 16.25 29.07
C LEU A 275 5.12 16.66 28.19
N SER A 276 6.34 16.71 28.74
CA SER A 276 7.51 17.23 28.02
C SER A 276 7.77 16.55 26.65
N PRO A 277 7.55 15.24 26.46
CA PRO A 277 7.76 14.59 25.17
C PRO A 277 6.80 15.10 24.08
N TRP A 278 5.61 15.57 24.47
CA TRP A 278 4.54 15.96 23.55
C TRP A 278 4.61 17.41 23.06
N LYS A 279 5.50 18.22 23.63
CA LYS A 279 5.60 19.66 23.30
C LYS A 279 5.92 19.92 21.83
N GLY A 280 6.77 19.09 21.22
CA GLY A 280 7.13 19.21 19.80
C GLY A 280 6.20 18.45 18.84
N VAL A 281 5.25 17.69 19.38
CA VAL A 281 4.34 16.81 18.62
C VAL A 281 2.96 17.44 18.48
N PHE A 282 2.46 18.09 19.54
CA PHE A 282 1.16 18.76 19.49
C PHE A 282 1.23 20.09 18.75
N ASP A 283 0.12 20.46 18.11
CA ASP A 283 0.01 21.79 17.53
C ASP A 283 0.09 22.87 18.63
N PRO A 284 0.76 24.00 18.36
CA PRO A 284 1.00 25.02 19.39
C PRO A 284 -0.27 25.56 20.05
N ALA A 285 -1.36 25.68 19.29
CA ALA A 285 -2.63 26.21 19.77
C ALA A 285 -3.31 25.25 20.76
N SER A 286 -3.38 23.96 20.43
CA SER A 286 -3.93 22.94 21.33
C SER A 286 -3.06 22.73 22.56
N TRP A 287 -1.74 22.83 22.40
CA TRP A 287 -0.81 22.81 23.53
C TRP A 287 -1.13 23.95 24.49
N GLU A 288 -1.11 25.20 24.03
CA GLU A 288 -1.38 26.37 24.87
C GLU A 288 -2.77 26.31 25.55
N ALA A 289 -3.80 25.89 24.80
CA ALA A 289 -5.15 25.75 25.34
C ALA A 289 -5.23 24.71 26.46
N MET A 290 -4.54 23.58 26.34
CA MET A 290 -4.49 22.54 27.38
C MET A 290 -3.84 23.07 28.66
N ILE A 291 -2.71 23.74 28.52
CA ILE A 291 -1.94 24.28 29.66
C ILE A 291 -2.73 25.35 30.40
N THR A 292 -3.29 26.29 29.65
CA THR A 292 -4.10 27.40 30.19
C THR A 292 -5.33 26.88 30.93
N ARG A 293 -5.92 25.78 30.46
CA ARG A 293 -7.13 25.19 31.06
C ARG A 293 -6.85 24.38 32.32
N TYR A 294 -5.77 23.60 32.35
CA TYR A 294 -5.58 22.58 33.40
C TYR A 294 -4.42 22.87 34.36
N ILE A 295 -3.36 23.53 33.90
CA ILE A 295 -2.16 23.79 34.71
C ILE A 295 -2.22 25.17 35.36
N VAL A 296 -2.49 26.23 34.57
CA VAL A 296 -2.48 27.62 35.05
C VAL A 296 -3.41 27.86 36.26
N PRO A 297 -4.67 27.35 36.31
CA PRO A 297 -5.54 27.58 37.45
C PRO A 297 -5.00 26.96 38.74
N LYS A 298 -4.40 25.77 38.65
CA LYS A 298 -3.82 25.06 39.81
C LYS A 298 -2.56 25.75 40.33
N LEU A 299 -1.72 26.24 39.42
CA LEU A 299 -0.57 27.06 39.80
C LEU A 299 -0.99 28.34 40.51
N LYS A 300 -2.02 29.03 39.99
CA LYS A 300 -2.58 30.22 40.62
C LYS A 300 -3.10 29.95 42.04
N LEU A 301 -3.82 28.84 42.24
CA LEU A 301 -4.32 28.43 43.56
C LEU A 301 -3.18 28.12 44.54
N SER A 302 -2.18 27.34 44.13
CA SER A 302 -1.02 27.04 44.99
C SER A 302 -0.22 28.29 45.36
N LEU A 303 -0.06 29.23 44.43
CA LEU A 303 0.58 30.53 44.72
C LEU A 303 -0.24 31.36 45.71
N GLN A 304 -1.57 31.30 45.66
CA GLN A 304 -2.44 31.99 46.62
C GLN A 304 -2.41 31.34 48.02
N GLU A 305 -2.37 30.01 48.11
CA GLU A 305 -2.25 29.28 49.39
C GLU A 305 -0.90 29.51 50.07
N LEU A 306 0.18 29.60 49.29
CA LEU A 306 1.53 29.90 49.79
C LEU A 306 1.64 31.30 50.42
N GLN A 307 0.81 32.26 50.01
CA GLN A 307 0.82 33.62 50.56
C GLN A 307 0.16 33.73 51.95
N ILE A 308 -0.46 32.68 52.48
CA ILE A 308 -1.26 32.74 53.72
C ILE A 308 -0.57 32.15 54.96
N SER A 309 0.66 31.61 54.88
CA SER A 309 1.37 31.07 56.06
C SER A 309 2.55 31.94 56.51
N PRO A 310 2.43 32.78 57.56
CA PRO A 310 3.53 33.61 58.07
C PRO A 310 4.63 32.82 58.82
N ALA A 311 4.60 31.48 58.76
CA ALA A 311 5.43 30.61 59.60
C ALA A 311 6.19 29.52 58.83
N VAL A 312 6.10 29.46 57.50
CA VAL A 312 6.90 28.53 56.69
C VAL A 312 8.05 29.30 56.05
N ASN A 313 9.28 28.83 56.28
CA ASN A 313 10.54 29.45 55.89
C ASN A 313 10.54 29.93 54.42
N ASN A 314 10.92 31.19 54.20
CA ASN A 314 11.10 31.80 52.87
C ASN A 314 11.95 30.94 51.90
N GLN A 315 12.80 30.06 52.43
CA GLN A 315 13.67 29.17 51.65
C GLN A 315 12.91 28.04 50.91
N GLU A 316 11.79 27.55 51.45
CA GLU A 316 10.93 26.57 50.75
C GLU A 316 10.06 27.27 49.69
N LEU A 317 9.67 28.52 49.96
CA LEU A 317 8.91 29.38 49.05
C LEU A 317 9.74 29.78 47.82
N ASP A 318 11.03 30.07 48.01
CA ASP A 318 11.97 30.39 46.93
C ASP A 318 12.35 29.14 46.12
N GLN A 319 12.54 27.98 46.75
CA GLN A 319 12.75 26.71 46.02
C GLN A 319 11.53 26.30 45.17
N PHE A 320 10.32 26.52 45.69
CA PHE A 320 9.09 26.23 44.95
C PHE A 320 8.88 27.22 43.79
N LYS A 321 9.21 28.51 43.99
CA LYS A 321 9.23 29.52 42.91
C LYS A 321 10.27 29.19 41.84
N ASP A 322 11.47 28.75 42.21
CA ASP A 322 12.50 28.35 41.24
C ASP A 322 12.12 27.06 40.50
N GLN A 323 11.44 26.11 41.15
CA GLN A 323 10.90 24.92 40.49
C GLN A 323 9.74 25.27 39.54
N LEU A 324 8.85 26.19 39.91
CA LEU A 324 7.77 26.66 39.05
C LEU A 324 8.28 27.51 37.89
N THR A 325 9.23 28.41 38.13
CA THR A 325 9.86 29.23 37.10
C THR A 325 10.68 28.33 36.17
N GLY A 326 11.43 27.37 36.72
CA GLY A 326 12.13 26.35 35.95
C GLY A 326 11.21 25.42 35.16
N ALA A 327 10.04 25.05 35.68
CA ALA A 327 9.03 24.27 34.96
C ALA A 327 8.34 25.09 33.86
N CYS A 328 8.03 26.36 34.13
CA CYS A 328 7.44 27.30 33.16
C CYS A 328 8.43 27.69 32.05
N ASP A 329 9.70 27.90 32.39
CA ASP A 329 10.78 28.23 31.44
C ASP A 329 11.17 27.02 30.59
N LYS A 330 11.29 25.83 31.19
CA LYS A 330 11.55 24.58 30.44
C LYS A 330 10.39 24.18 29.54
N LEU A 331 9.15 24.56 29.88
CA LEU A 331 7.98 24.30 29.02
C LEU A 331 7.64 25.47 28.08
N GLN A 332 8.35 26.61 28.15
CA GLN A 332 8.06 27.86 27.41
C GLN A 332 6.59 28.26 27.47
N PHE A 333 6.03 28.36 28.68
CA PHE A 333 4.65 28.78 28.89
C PHE A 333 4.52 30.30 28.99
N GLY A 334 4.55 31.02 27.87
CA GLY A 334 4.47 32.50 27.87
C GLY A 334 3.31 33.08 28.68
N ALA A 335 2.12 32.44 28.66
CA ALA A 335 0.96 32.88 29.43
C ALA A 335 1.05 32.57 30.95
N ALA A 336 1.82 31.55 31.34
CA ALA A 336 2.00 31.16 32.75
C ALA A 336 3.15 31.94 33.41
N THR A 337 4.24 32.23 32.69
CA THR A 337 5.33 33.11 33.17
C THR A 337 4.80 34.51 33.49
N ASP A 338 3.93 35.06 32.65
CA ASP A 338 3.29 36.36 32.88
C ASP A 338 2.34 36.38 34.10
N ALA A 339 1.68 35.26 34.38
CA ALA A 339 0.81 35.11 35.55
C ALA A 339 1.62 34.95 36.85
N VAL A 340 2.72 34.21 36.81
CA VAL A 340 3.66 34.04 37.93
C VAL A 340 4.42 35.34 38.21
N HIS A 341 4.89 36.06 37.18
CA HIS A 341 5.51 37.37 37.34
C HIS A 341 4.54 38.40 37.93
N ARG A 342 3.28 38.44 37.46
CA ARG A 342 2.26 39.35 38.05
C ARG A 342 1.91 39.00 39.49
N ALA A 343 1.85 37.72 39.86
CA ALA A 343 1.62 37.30 41.24
C ALA A 343 2.80 37.66 42.17
N SER A 344 4.03 37.62 41.65
CA SER A 344 5.25 37.99 42.39
C SER A 344 5.35 39.48 42.68
N VAL A 345 4.91 40.33 41.75
CA VAL A 345 4.89 41.80 41.92
C VAL A 345 3.79 42.23 42.91
N SER A 346 2.67 41.51 42.98
CA SER A 346 1.57 41.83 43.91
C SER A 346 1.86 41.51 45.38
N SER A 347 2.86 40.66 45.69
CA SER A 347 3.25 40.34 47.08
C SER A 347 4.39 41.18 47.63
N ALA A 348 5.00 42.05 46.80
CA ALA A 348 6.11 42.92 47.17
C ALA A 348 5.66 44.38 47.39
N GLY A 349 4.36 44.65 47.35
CA GLY A 349 3.74 45.96 47.58
C GLY A 349 3.10 46.06 48.97
#